data_AF-A0A2H9SGJ5-F1
#
_entry.id   AF-A0A2H9SGJ5-F1
#
_cell.length_a   1.000
_cell.length_b   1.000
_cell.length_c   1.000
_cell.angle_alpha   90.00
_cell.angle_beta   90.00
_cell.angle_gamma   90.00
#
_symmetry.space_group_name_H-M   'P 1'
#
loop_
_entity.id
_entity.type
_entity.pdbx_description
1 polymer ?
#
loop_
_entity_poly.entity_id
_entity_poly.type
_entity_poly.pdbx_seq_one_letter_code
_entity_poly.pdbx_strand_id
1 'polypeptide(L)'
;MDDDNLNKAKKTLEALDEALISGPWDESGFVVMIAKKLRLVRDDLAAKIAKEEEGELSSPEYLAHRAHLTASHKLVYVSLYSLEGVDINSWERILANLQRQIVSRPVYAAEEDVQNIIKTKEKKINEAYVAFYVHETDILQINQDKAHLDKLGKPMLVLKDNAINLENIDYFVHLSGKYNYLHGRLSKLE
;
A
#
# COMPACT_ATOMS: atom_id res chain seq x y z
N MET A 1 -8.55 6.19 17.35
CA MET A 1 -9.50 7.32 17.40
C MET A 1 -10.38 7.11 18.63
N ASP A 2 -10.69 8.15 19.41
CA ASP A 2 -11.51 8.00 20.63
C ASP A 2 -12.87 7.34 20.32
N ASP A 3 -13.32 6.39 21.13
CA ASP A 3 -14.63 5.68 20.99
C ASP A 3 -15.82 6.64 20.76
N ASP A 4 -15.71 7.87 21.27
CA ASP A 4 -16.70 8.94 21.11
C ASP A 4 -16.83 9.42 19.65
N ASN A 5 -15.73 9.41 18.87
CA ASN A 5 -15.75 9.82 17.47
C ASN A 5 -16.35 8.75 16.55
N LEU A 6 -16.10 7.46 16.82
CA LEU A 6 -16.72 6.36 16.08
C LEU A 6 -18.24 6.34 16.30
N ASN A 7 -18.68 6.58 17.54
CA ASN A 7 -20.10 6.69 17.87
C ASN A 7 -20.76 7.92 17.18
N LYS A 8 -20.07 9.06 17.12
CA LYS A 8 -20.52 10.23 16.35
C LYS A 8 -20.61 9.94 14.86
N ALA A 9 -19.64 9.23 14.29
CA ALA A 9 -19.64 8.83 12.88
C ALA A 9 -20.84 7.93 12.54
N LYS A 10 -21.14 6.93 13.40
CA LYS A 10 -22.32 6.07 13.24
C LYS A 10 -23.64 6.83 13.30
N LYS A 11 -23.80 7.74 14.27
CA LYS A 11 -24.99 8.61 14.34
C LYS A 11 -25.14 9.50 13.12
N THR A 12 -24.03 9.92 12.53
CA THR A 12 -24.03 10.73 11.31
C THR A 12 -24.43 9.87 10.11
N LEU A 13 -24.00 8.61 10.04
CA LEU A 13 -24.43 7.64 9.03
C LEU A 13 -25.94 7.37 9.13
N GLU A 14 -26.45 7.12 10.34
CA GLU A 14 -27.89 6.92 10.58
C GLU A 14 -28.72 8.14 10.14
N ALA A 15 -28.26 9.36 10.46
CA ALA A 15 -28.93 10.59 10.03
C ALA A 15 -28.90 10.78 8.50
N LEU A 16 -27.83 10.35 7.83
CA LEU A 16 -27.72 10.37 6.37
C LEU A 16 -28.66 9.35 5.73
N ASP A 17 -28.79 8.15 6.30
CA ASP A 17 -29.71 7.12 5.82
C ASP A 17 -31.17 7.56 6.00
N GLU A 18 -31.52 8.13 7.16
CA GLU A 18 -32.86 8.67 7.40
C GLU A 18 -33.18 9.80 6.43
N ALA A 19 -32.26 10.75 6.23
CA ALA A 19 -32.43 11.83 5.26
C ALA A 19 -32.61 11.31 3.82
N LEU A 20 -31.88 10.26 3.44
CA LEU A 20 -32.00 9.61 2.12
C LEU A 20 -33.32 8.85 1.92
N ILE A 21 -33.97 8.41 3.01
CA ILE A 21 -35.26 7.71 2.98
C ILE A 21 -36.44 8.70 3.02
N SER A 22 -36.36 9.74 3.85
CA SER A 22 -37.48 10.66 4.09
C SER A 22 -37.51 11.86 3.14
N GLY A 23 -36.45 12.09 2.37
CA GLY A 23 -36.30 13.28 1.53
C GLY A 23 -36.97 13.16 0.14
N PRO A 24 -37.35 14.30 -0.47
CA PRO A 24 -38.01 14.36 -1.77
C PRO A 24 -37.03 14.17 -2.95
N TRP A 25 -36.28 13.07 -2.95
CA TRP A 25 -35.10 12.89 -3.80
C TRP A 25 -35.37 12.74 -5.30
N ASP A 26 -36.64 12.53 -5.66
CA ASP A 26 -37.08 12.23 -7.03
C ASP A 26 -37.95 13.35 -7.64
N GLU A 27 -38.14 14.48 -6.93
CA GLU A 27 -39.05 15.55 -7.35
C GLU A 27 -38.46 16.49 -8.43
N SER A 28 -37.13 16.59 -8.51
CA SER A 28 -36.45 17.48 -9.47
C SER A 28 -35.07 16.95 -9.84
N GLY A 29 -34.65 17.13 -11.10
CA GLY A 29 -33.34 16.68 -11.58
C GLY A 29 -32.16 17.25 -10.77
N PHE A 30 -32.31 18.45 -10.21
CA PHE A 30 -31.33 19.03 -9.28
C PHE A 30 -31.28 18.25 -7.95
N VAL A 31 -32.44 17.87 -7.41
CA VAL A 31 -32.56 17.13 -6.15
C VAL A 31 -32.08 15.68 -6.32
N VAL A 32 -32.35 15.05 -7.46
CA VAL A 32 -31.79 13.74 -7.84
C VAL A 32 -30.26 13.78 -7.90
N MET A 33 -29.68 14.85 -8.42
CA MET A 33 -28.22 15.02 -8.47
C MET A 33 -27.62 15.18 -7.06
N ILE A 34 -28.31 15.92 -6.16
CA ILE A 34 -27.90 16.05 -4.76
C ILE A 34 -28.01 14.70 -4.04
N ALA A 35 -29.09 13.94 -4.26
CA ALA A 35 -29.27 12.59 -3.70
C ALA A 35 -28.12 11.65 -4.09
N LYS A 36 -27.68 11.69 -5.36
CA LYS A 36 -26.53 10.91 -5.82
C LYS A 36 -25.24 11.29 -5.09
N LYS A 37 -24.98 12.59 -4.90
CA LYS A 37 -23.80 13.04 -4.13
C LYS A 37 -23.88 12.64 -2.67
N LEU A 38 -25.07 12.72 -2.08
CA LEU A 38 -25.31 12.36 -0.68
C LEU A 38 -25.13 10.85 -0.43
N ARG A 39 -25.59 10.01 -1.37
CA ARG A 39 -25.32 8.56 -1.35
C ARG A 39 -23.83 8.24 -1.40
N LEU A 40 -23.06 8.93 -2.25
CA LEU A 40 -21.61 8.75 -2.31
C LEU A 40 -20.91 9.11 -0.99
N VAL A 41 -21.35 10.19 -0.33
CA VAL A 41 -20.80 10.59 0.98
C VAL A 41 -21.15 9.58 2.07
N ARG A 42 -22.39 9.06 2.07
CA ARG A 42 -22.81 7.99 2.97
C ARG A 42 -21.98 6.71 2.72
N ASP A 43 -21.80 6.31 1.46
CA ASP A 43 -21.07 5.08 1.11
C ASP A 43 -19.60 5.16 1.54
N ASP A 44 -18.96 6.32 1.36
CA ASP A 44 -17.59 6.57 1.83
C ASP A 44 -17.49 6.55 3.36
N LEU A 45 -18.49 7.10 4.08
CA LEU A 45 -18.54 7.07 5.53
C LEU A 45 -18.77 5.65 6.08
N ALA A 46 -19.66 4.87 5.46
CA ALA A 46 -19.93 3.48 5.82
C ALA A 46 -18.69 2.60 5.63
N ALA A 47 -17.97 2.77 4.51
CA ALA A 47 -16.72 2.05 4.26
C ALA A 47 -15.63 2.38 5.30
N LYS A 48 -15.55 3.64 5.75
CA LYS A 48 -14.60 4.07 6.78
C LYS A 48 -14.96 3.53 8.16
N ILE A 49 -16.24 3.51 8.53
CA ILE A 49 -16.72 2.93 9.79
C ILE A 49 -16.47 1.42 9.81
N ALA A 50 -16.81 0.70 8.74
CA ALA A 50 -16.54 -0.74 8.64
C ALA A 50 -15.05 -1.05 8.80
N LYS A 51 -14.18 -0.27 8.14
CA LYS A 51 -12.72 -0.37 8.24
C LYS A 51 -12.19 -0.10 9.65
N GLU A 52 -12.84 0.77 10.40
CA GLU A 52 -12.45 1.15 11.77
C GLU A 52 -13.00 0.16 12.82
N GLU A 53 -14.19 -0.43 12.58
CA GLU A 53 -14.74 -1.52 13.37
C GLU A 53 -14.00 -2.85 13.16
N GLU A 54 -13.45 -3.07 11.97
CA GLU A 54 -12.73 -4.30 11.60
C GLU A 54 -11.25 -4.33 11.99
N GLY A 55 -10.72 -3.30 12.67
CA GLY A 55 -9.38 -3.28 13.27
C GLY A 55 -8.33 -4.05 12.44
N GLU A 56 -7.82 -3.42 11.38
CA GLU A 56 -6.98 -3.95 10.27
C GLU A 56 -5.69 -4.75 10.62
N LEU A 57 -5.51 -5.21 11.85
CA LEU A 57 -4.40 -6.10 12.26
C LEU A 57 -4.87 -7.50 12.68
N SER A 58 -6.19 -7.75 12.77
CA SER A 58 -6.72 -8.99 13.36
C SER A 58 -7.82 -9.67 12.54
N SER A 59 -8.03 -9.31 11.28
CA SER A 59 -9.01 -10.04 10.46
C SER A 59 -8.46 -11.46 10.15
N PRO A 60 -9.26 -12.52 10.34
CA PRO A 60 -8.86 -13.89 10.00
C PRO A 60 -8.42 -14.03 8.54
N GLU A 61 -8.95 -13.20 7.64
CA GLU A 61 -8.60 -13.16 6.23
C GLU A 61 -7.22 -12.56 5.98
N TYR A 62 -6.84 -11.48 6.67
CA TYR A 62 -5.48 -10.92 6.59
C TYR A 62 -4.46 -11.88 7.20
N LEU A 63 -4.81 -12.53 8.31
CA LEU A 63 -3.95 -13.55 8.94
C LEU A 63 -3.83 -14.82 8.07
N ALA A 64 -4.91 -15.26 7.44
CA ALA A 64 -4.90 -16.39 6.51
C ALA A 64 -4.13 -16.06 5.22
N HIS A 65 -4.28 -14.84 4.68
CA HIS A 65 -3.50 -14.35 3.55
C HIS A 65 -2.00 -14.31 3.89
N ARG A 66 -1.62 -13.76 5.06
CA ARG A 66 -0.22 -13.79 5.53
C ARG A 66 0.30 -15.21 5.72
N ALA A 67 -0.51 -16.12 6.27
CA ALA A 67 -0.13 -17.53 6.46
C ALA A 67 0.03 -18.27 5.11
N HIS A 68 -0.71 -17.88 4.08
CA HIS A 68 -0.57 -18.44 2.74
C HIS A 68 0.68 -17.89 2.01
N LEU A 69 0.97 -16.60 2.17
CA LEU A 69 2.16 -15.98 1.59
C LEU A 69 3.46 -16.63 2.09
N THR A 70 3.56 -17.01 3.36
CA THR A 70 4.81 -17.56 3.91
C THR A 70 5.18 -18.97 3.41
N ALA A 71 4.26 -19.71 2.79
CA ALA A 71 4.52 -21.09 2.33
C ALA A 71 5.13 -21.20 0.92
N SER A 72 4.84 -20.25 0.03
CA SER A 72 5.26 -20.27 -1.38
C SER A 72 5.74 -18.92 -1.91
N HIS A 73 5.69 -17.88 -1.07
CA HIS A 73 6.20 -16.57 -1.41
C HIS A 73 7.41 -16.22 -0.56
N LYS A 74 8.33 -15.50 -1.19
CA LYS A 74 9.52 -14.96 -0.57
C LYS A 74 9.36 -13.47 -0.40
N LEU A 75 9.75 -12.96 0.77
CA LEU A 75 9.83 -11.52 1.00
C LEU A 75 11.04 -10.96 0.25
N VAL A 76 10.81 -9.95 -0.59
CA VAL A 76 11.85 -9.25 -1.35
C VAL A 76 11.78 -7.75 -1.10
N TYR A 77 12.90 -7.08 -1.34
CA TYR A 77 13.06 -5.66 -1.03
C TYR A 77 13.45 -4.89 -2.28
N VAL A 78 12.68 -3.86 -2.61
CA VAL A 78 12.88 -3.09 -3.85
C VAL A 78 13.25 -1.67 -3.53
N SER A 79 14.37 -1.23 -4.08
CA SER A 79 14.84 0.15 -3.96
C SER A 79 13.99 1.07 -4.82
N LEU A 80 13.53 2.17 -4.21
CA LEU A 80 12.70 3.19 -4.83
C LEU A 80 13.39 4.55 -4.74
N TYR A 81 13.20 5.34 -5.79
CA TYR A 81 13.71 6.70 -5.89
C TYR A 81 12.59 7.65 -6.28
N SER A 82 12.51 8.80 -5.61
CA SER A 82 11.61 9.91 -5.94
C SER A 82 12.40 11.21 -6.01
N LEU A 83 12.11 12.05 -7.01
CA LEU A 83 12.64 13.42 -7.05
C LEU A 83 12.03 14.29 -5.94
N GLU A 84 10.78 14.00 -5.57
CA GLU A 84 9.97 14.71 -4.58
C GLU A 84 9.87 13.90 -3.27
N GLY A 85 10.99 13.33 -2.79
CA GLY A 85 10.98 12.36 -1.68
C GLY A 85 10.43 12.88 -0.34
N VAL A 86 10.30 14.19 -0.17
CA VAL A 86 9.63 14.81 1.00
C VAL A 86 8.11 14.61 0.95
N ASP A 87 7.51 14.57 -0.25
CA ASP A 87 6.07 14.41 -0.41
C ASP A 87 5.69 12.92 -0.40
N ILE A 88 4.92 12.51 0.61
CA ILE A 88 4.43 11.14 0.74
C ILE A 88 3.51 10.73 -0.42
N ASN A 89 2.78 11.68 -1.00
CA ASN A 89 1.91 11.40 -2.15
C ASN A 89 2.72 11.04 -3.40
N SER A 90 3.96 11.53 -3.53
CA SER A 90 4.86 11.14 -4.62
C SER A 90 5.21 9.65 -4.53
N TRP A 91 5.43 9.15 -3.31
CA TRP A 91 5.72 7.75 -3.05
C TRP A 91 4.51 6.85 -3.34
N GLU A 92 3.30 7.29 -2.99
CA GLU A 92 2.06 6.57 -3.33
C GLU A 92 1.92 6.36 -4.85
N ARG A 93 2.24 7.38 -5.66
CA ARG A 93 2.22 7.28 -7.13
C ARG A 93 3.28 6.33 -7.65
N ILE A 94 4.47 6.31 -7.05
CA ILE A 94 5.54 5.36 -7.41
C ILE A 94 5.10 3.93 -7.12
N LEU A 95 4.51 3.69 -5.94
CA LEU A 95 4.00 2.37 -5.56
C LEU A 95 2.85 1.92 -6.47
N ALA A 96 1.91 2.80 -6.79
CA ALA A 96 0.81 2.49 -7.70
C ALA A 96 1.27 2.09 -9.11
N ASN A 97 2.45 2.56 -9.55
CA ASN A 97 3.05 2.23 -10.84
C ASN A 97 4.15 1.15 -10.75
N LEU A 98 4.37 0.57 -9.57
CA LEU A 98 5.51 -0.32 -9.32
C LEU A 98 5.50 -1.54 -10.24
N GLN A 99 4.34 -2.18 -10.42
CA GLN A 99 4.18 -3.35 -11.30
C GLN A 99 4.68 -3.09 -12.73
N ARG A 100 4.50 -1.87 -13.24
CA ARG A 100 4.91 -1.48 -14.61
C ARG A 100 6.38 -1.05 -14.71
N GLN A 101 6.99 -0.69 -13.58
CA GLN A 101 8.33 -0.09 -13.54
C GLN A 101 9.35 -0.93 -12.78
N ILE A 102 9.01 -2.17 -12.43
CA ILE A 102 9.87 -2.99 -11.57
C ILE A 102 11.15 -3.44 -12.25
N VAL A 103 11.10 -3.70 -13.56
CA VAL A 103 12.20 -4.32 -14.33
C VAL A 103 13.49 -3.50 -14.28
N SER A 104 13.39 -2.18 -14.10
CA SER A 104 14.54 -1.28 -14.01
C SER A 104 14.97 -0.95 -12.58
N ARG A 105 14.35 -1.57 -11.57
CA ARG A 105 14.61 -1.28 -10.15
C ARG A 105 15.41 -2.40 -9.49
N PRO A 106 16.41 -2.07 -8.66
CA PRO A 106 17.13 -3.07 -7.88
C PRO A 106 16.20 -3.81 -6.92
N VAL A 107 16.22 -5.14 -6.98
CA VAL A 107 15.48 -6.05 -6.10
C VAL A 107 16.49 -6.88 -5.30
N TYR A 108 16.29 -6.99 -3.98
CA TYR A 108 17.17 -7.68 -3.06
C TYR A 108 16.44 -8.78 -2.30
N ALA A 109 17.16 -9.84 -1.96
CA ALA A 109 16.64 -10.92 -1.12
C ALA A 109 16.72 -10.61 0.38
N ALA A 110 17.60 -9.70 0.79
CA ALA A 110 17.83 -9.33 2.18
C ALA A 110 17.63 -7.83 2.40
N GLU A 111 16.99 -7.47 3.52
CA GLU A 111 16.69 -6.09 3.87
C GLU A 111 17.96 -5.27 4.10
N GLU A 112 18.97 -5.88 4.71
CA GLU A 112 20.25 -5.24 5.02
C GLU A 112 20.93 -4.72 3.76
N ASP A 113 20.85 -5.46 2.64
CA ASP A 113 21.49 -5.08 1.39
C ASP A 113 20.84 -3.81 0.80
N VAL A 114 19.50 -3.73 0.80
CA VAL A 114 18.80 -2.52 0.34
C VAL A 114 19.04 -1.32 1.27
N GLN A 115 19.12 -1.55 2.58
CA GLN A 115 19.44 -0.49 3.53
C GLN A 115 20.87 0.01 3.33
N ASN A 116 21.82 -0.90 3.11
CA ASN A 116 23.23 -0.55 2.91
C ASN A 116 23.44 0.24 1.63
N ILE A 117 22.81 -0.15 0.51
CA ILE A 117 22.91 0.63 -0.73
C ILE A 117 22.28 2.02 -0.58
N ILE A 118 21.13 2.16 0.11
CA ILE A 118 20.50 3.46 0.39
C ILE A 118 21.42 4.34 1.26
N LYS A 119 22.12 3.77 2.25
CA LYS A 119 23.07 4.51 3.10
C LYS A 119 24.21 5.17 2.30
N THR A 120 24.60 4.59 1.15
CA THR A 120 25.64 5.14 0.26
C THR A 120 25.16 6.31 -0.61
N LYS A 121 23.86 6.59 -0.66
CA LYS A 121 23.29 7.64 -1.50
C LYS A 121 23.45 9.00 -0.85
N GLU A 122 23.70 10.03 -1.66
CA GLU A 122 23.85 11.40 -1.17
C GLU A 122 22.53 11.95 -0.62
N LYS A 123 21.45 11.88 -1.40
CA LYS A 123 20.13 12.40 -1.03
C LYS A 123 19.24 11.30 -0.45
N LYS A 124 19.49 10.92 0.79
CA LYS A 124 18.73 9.85 1.49
C LYS A 124 17.23 10.11 1.59
N ILE A 125 16.81 11.38 1.58
CA ILE A 125 15.39 11.78 1.57
C ILE A 125 14.68 11.40 0.26
N ASN A 126 15.42 11.18 -0.83
CA ASN A 126 14.88 10.79 -2.13
C ASN A 126 14.92 9.27 -2.34
N GLU A 127 15.31 8.51 -1.31
CA GLU A 127 15.52 7.08 -1.36
C GLU A 127 14.57 6.40 -0.37
N ALA A 128 13.96 5.33 -0.81
CA ALA A 128 13.07 4.50 0.00
C ALA A 128 13.19 3.05 -0.45
N TYR A 129 12.56 2.15 0.28
CA TYR A 129 12.33 0.80 -0.22
C TYR A 129 10.98 0.27 0.21
N VAL A 130 10.52 -0.73 -0.53
CA VAL A 130 9.29 -1.47 -0.23
C VAL A 130 9.62 -2.94 -0.06
N ALA A 131 9.02 -3.56 0.95
CA ALA A 131 9.04 -5.00 1.17
C ALA A 131 7.72 -5.59 0.66
N PHE A 132 7.78 -6.62 -0.18
CA PHE A 132 6.60 -7.33 -0.64
C PHE A 132 6.86 -8.81 -0.88
N TYR A 133 5.81 -9.61 -0.81
CA TYR A 133 5.86 -11.04 -1.06
C TYR A 133 5.72 -11.33 -2.55
N VAL A 134 6.67 -12.08 -3.10
CA VAL A 134 6.64 -12.58 -4.48
C VAL A 134 6.69 -14.09 -4.49
N HIS A 135 5.95 -14.72 -5.40
CA HIS A 135 5.98 -16.17 -5.54
C HIS A 135 7.36 -16.64 -5.98
N GLU A 136 7.87 -17.73 -5.41
CA GLU A 136 9.24 -18.20 -5.70
C GLU A 136 9.48 -18.51 -7.18
N THR A 137 8.43 -18.97 -7.89
CA THR A 137 8.52 -19.25 -9.34
C THR A 137 8.68 -18.00 -10.19
N ASP A 138 8.38 -16.82 -9.63
CA ASP A 138 8.45 -15.55 -10.35
C ASP A 138 9.81 -14.87 -10.17
N ILE A 139 10.67 -15.43 -9.33
CA ILE A 139 12.08 -15.07 -9.21
C ILE A 139 12.85 -15.88 -10.26
N LEU A 140 13.51 -15.19 -11.20
CA LEU A 140 14.38 -15.83 -12.18
C LEU A 140 15.64 -16.33 -11.49
N GLN A 141 15.84 -17.65 -11.56
CA GLN A 141 17.05 -18.30 -11.06
C GLN A 141 18.21 -17.99 -12.00
N ILE A 142 19.09 -17.10 -11.56
CA ILE A 142 20.33 -16.78 -12.27
C ILE A 142 21.47 -17.46 -11.52
N ASN A 143 22.32 -18.19 -12.24
CA ASN A 143 23.52 -18.79 -11.66
C ASN A 143 24.36 -17.69 -10.98
N GLN A 144 24.94 -17.99 -9.81
CA GLN A 144 25.66 -17.00 -9.00
C GLN A 144 26.76 -16.27 -9.78
N ASP A 145 27.45 -16.95 -10.70
CA ASP A 145 28.48 -16.36 -11.57
C ASP A 145 27.95 -15.33 -12.58
N LYS A 146 26.63 -15.29 -12.80
CA LYS A 146 25.93 -14.37 -13.70
C LYS A 146 24.97 -13.44 -12.96
N ALA A 147 24.96 -13.48 -11.63
CA ALA A 147 24.07 -12.63 -10.85
C ALA A 147 24.42 -11.16 -11.08
N HIS A 148 23.39 -10.33 -11.25
CA HIS A 148 23.59 -8.88 -11.32
C HIS A 148 24.00 -8.38 -9.94
N LEU A 149 25.14 -7.72 -9.84
CA LEU A 149 25.65 -7.18 -8.60
C LEU A 149 25.35 -5.67 -8.50
N ASP A 150 25.06 -5.20 -7.29
CA ASP A 150 24.98 -3.78 -7.00
C ASP A 150 26.38 -3.14 -6.86
N LYS A 151 26.43 -1.85 -6.51
CA LYS A 151 27.69 -1.12 -6.32
C LYS A 151 28.54 -1.63 -5.14
N LEU A 152 27.95 -2.36 -4.20
CA LEU A 152 28.58 -2.95 -3.03
C LEU A 152 28.93 -4.43 -3.25
N GLY A 153 28.71 -4.97 -4.46
CA GLY A 153 28.96 -6.37 -4.80
C GLY A 153 27.88 -7.32 -4.29
N LYS A 154 26.69 -6.83 -3.91
CA LYS A 154 25.57 -7.63 -3.43
C LYS A 154 24.71 -8.14 -4.59
N PRO A 155 24.27 -9.41 -4.56
CA PRO A 155 23.46 -9.98 -5.62
C PRO A 155 22.04 -9.39 -5.62
N MET A 156 21.58 -9.02 -6.80
CA MET A 156 20.21 -8.56 -7.06
C MET A 156 19.39 -9.69 -7.68
N LEU A 157 18.12 -9.74 -7.29
CA LEU A 157 17.14 -10.64 -7.88
C LEU A 157 16.60 -10.04 -9.18
N VAL A 158 16.21 -10.93 -10.10
CA VAL A 158 15.46 -10.55 -11.29
C VAL A 158 14.10 -11.20 -11.20
N LEU A 159 13.05 -10.38 -11.31
CA LEU A 159 11.68 -10.82 -11.27
C LEU A 159 11.13 -10.95 -12.70
N LYS A 160 10.17 -11.86 -12.90
CA LYS A 160 9.40 -11.94 -14.14
C LYS A 160 8.49 -10.72 -14.30
N ASP A 161 8.05 -10.49 -15.53
CA ASP A 161 6.98 -9.53 -15.80
C ASP A 161 5.72 -9.90 -15.01
N ASN A 162 5.07 -8.91 -14.40
CA ASN A 162 3.88 -9.08 -13.55
C ASN A 162 4.06 -9.92 -12.27
N ALA A 163 5.29 -10.16 -11.82
CA ALA A 163 5.57 -10.83 -10.54
C ALA A 163 5.12 -10.02 -9.30
N ILE A 164 4.67 -8.78 -9.47
CA ILE A 164 4.28 -7.89 -8.39
C ILE A 164 2.77 -7.81 -8.31
N ASN A 165 2.24 -8.14 -7.13
CA ASN A 165 0.92 -7.73 -6.68
C ASN A 165 1.08 -6.64 -5.60
N LEU A 166 0.42 -5.50 -5.79
CA LEU A 166 0.45 -4.39 -4.83
C LEU A 166 -0.22 -4.74 -3.50
N GLU A 167 -1.14 -5.71 -3.49
CA GLU A 167 -1.79 -6.22 -2.29
C GLU A 167 -0.84 -7.03 -1.40
N ASN A 168 0.29 -7.48 -1.96
CA ASN A 168 1.30 -8.26 -1.24
C ASN A 168 2.41 -7.39 -0.64
N ILE A 169 2.25 -6.06 -0.64
CA ILE A 169 3.18 -5.15 0.03
C ILE A 169 3.03 -5.34 1.54
N ASP A 170 4.14 -5.70 2.19
CA ASP A 170 4.19 -5.87 3.64
C ASP A 170 4.37 -4.51 4.33
N TYR A 171 5.34 -3.74 3.87
CA TYR A 171 5.58 -2.38 4.36
C TYR A 171 6.45 -1.56 3.42
N PHE A 172 6.40 -0.25 3.59
CA PHE A 172 7.25 0.73 2.94
C PHE A 172 8.12 1.43 3.96
N VAL A 173 9.39 1.67 3.64
CA VAL A 173 10.34 2.36 4.52
C VAL A 173 10.91 3.56 3.81
N HIS A 174 10.79 4.70 4.48
CA HIS A 174 11.37 5.96 4.08
C HIS A 174 12.07 6.60 5.28
N LEU A 175 12.89 7.63 5.05
CA LEU A 175 13.61 8.34 6.11
C LEU A 175 12.68 8.86 7.21
N SER A 176 11.43 9.22 6.87
CA SER A 176 10.44 9.73 7.83
C SER A 176 9.78 8.64 8.70
N GLY A 177 9.98 7.36 8.38
CA GLY A 177 9.47 6.23 9.15
C GLY A 177 9.08 5.02 8.29
N LYS A 178 8.47 4.05 8.96
CA LYS A 178 7.87 2.86 8.36
C LYS A 178 6.38 3.12 8.10
N TYR A 179 5.86 2.62 6.99
CA TYR A 179 4.48 2.86 6.54
C TYR A 179 3.87 1.54 6.06
N ASN A 180 2.57 1.40 6.25
CA ASN A 180 1.75 0.41 5.56
C ASN A 180 1.24 1.01 4.25
N TYR A 181 1.09 0.17 3.22
CA TYR A 181 0.47 0.55 1.96
C TYR A 181 -0.89 -0.13 1.85
N LEU A 182 -1.96 0.65 1.95
CA LEU A 182 -3.33 0.14 1.94
C LEU A 182 -4.18 0.98 0.99
N HIS A 183 -4.85 0.33 0.04
CA HIS A 183 -5.78 0.97 -0.89
C HIS A 183 -5.17 2.18 -1.64
N GLY A 184 -3.89 2.08 -2.02
CA GLY A 184 -3.19 3.15 -2.71
C GLY A 184 -2.61 4.26 -1.82
N ARG A 185 -2.75 4.15 -0.50
CA ARG A 185 -2.29 5.16 0.47
C ARG A 185 -1.22 4.63 1.40
N LEU A 186 -0.32 5.52 1.82
CA LEU A 186 0.70 5.25 2.82
C LEU A 186 0.27 5.76 4.20
N SER A 187 0.04 4.86 5.14
CA SER A 187 -0.25 5.18 6.54
C SER A 187 0.96 4.85 7.41
N LYS A 188 1.44 5.82 8.20
CA LYS A 188 2.61 5.62 9.05
C LYS A 188 2.33 4.55 10.12
N LEU A 189 3.25 3.63 10.31
CA LEU A 189 3.27 2.71 11.44
C LEU A 189 3.83 3.47 12.65
N GLU A 190 3.05 3.56 13.72
CA GLU A 190 3.47 4.16 15.01
C GLU A 190 4.58 3.35 15.69
#